data_AF-A0A976KR38-F1
#
_entry.id   AF-A0A976KR38-F1
#
_cell.length_a   1.000
_cell.length_b   1.000
_cell.length_c   1.000
_cell.angle_alpha   90.00
_cell.angle_beta   90.00
_cell.angle_gamma   90.00
#
_symmetry.space_group_name_H-M   'P 1'
#
loop_
_entity.id
_entity.type
_entity.pdbx_description
1 polymer ?
#
loop_
_entity_poly.entity_id
_entity_poly.type
_entity_poly.pdbx_seq_one_letter_code
_entity_poly.pdbx_strand_id
1 'polypeptide(L)'
;MGETTQIFHLKIPEDIQFTDLDVKNDPETNKITINAEVIDHVLVSNKIDIEELDGEGFLGSILLSWYEQWLAAGGESNPIMEQMRSEIAALV
;
A
#
# COMPACT_ATOMS: atom_id res chain seq x y z
N MET A 1 18.73 -14.43 10.71
CA MET A 1 19.13 -13.43 9.72
C MET A 1 18.12 -12.31 9.87
N GLY A 2 18.54 -11.11 10.25
CA GLY A 2 17.61 -9.99 10.42
C GLY A 2 17.12 -9.58 9.04
N GLU A 3 15.86 -9.89 8.72
CA GLU A 3 15.18 -9.37 7.55
C GLU A 3 15.21 -7.85 7.70
N THR A 4 16.07 -7.22 6.92
CA THR A 4 16.15 -5.76 6.88
C THR A 4 14.90 -5.33 6.14
N THR A 5 13.86 -4.94 6.89
CA THR A 5 12.70 -4.23 6.33
C THR A 5 13.26 -3.03 5.59
N GLN A 6 13.44 -3.16 4.27
CA GLN A 6 13.83 -2.03 3.44
C GLN A 6 12.65 -1.06 3.51
N ILE A 7 12.84 0.01 4.27
CA ILE A 7 11.88 1.10 4.34
C ILE A 7 12.00 1.83 3.00
N PHE A 8 11.19 1.43 2.02
CA PHE A 8 11.09 2.15 0.76
C PHE A 8 10.53 3.53 1.07
N HIS A 9 11.36 4.56 0.86
CA HIS A 9 10.94 5.94 0.98
C HIS A 9 10.13 6.28 -0.27
N LEU A 10 8.89 5.78 -0.33
CA LEU A 10 7.96 6.04 -1.42
C LEU A 10 7.60 7.52 -1.41
N LYS A 11 8.01 8.21 -2.46
CA LYS A 11 7.61 9.58 -2.69
C LYS A 11 6.24 9.56 -3.36
N ILE A 12 5.20 9.81 -2.57
CA ILE A 12 3.85 9.96 -3.10
C ILE A 12 3.79 11.30 -3.84
N PRO A 13 3.43 11.33 -5.14
CA PRO A 13 3.25 12.57 -5.87
C PRO A 13 2.10 13.37 -5.26
N GLU A 14 2.26 14.70 -5.20
CA GLU A 14 1.32 15.61 -4.53
C GLU A 14 -0.08 15.62 -5.18
N ASP A 15 -0.16 15.18 -6.43
CA ASP A 15 -1.38 15.07 -7.22
C ASP A 15 -2.21 13.81 -6.90
N ILE A 16 -1.64 12.85 -6.17
CA ILE A 16 -2.31 11.59 -5.82
C ILE A 16 -2.55 11.50 -4.32
N GLN A 17 -3.77 11.08 -3.97
CA GLN A 17 -4.17 10.83 -2.59
C GLN A 17 -4.40 9.34 -2.35
N PHE A 18 -4.32 8.92 -1.09
CA PHE A 18 -4.58 7.53 -0.70
C PHE A 18 -5.99 7.06 -1.11
N THR A 19 -6.98 7.93 -1.06
CA THR A 19 -8.36 7.64 -1.47
C THR A 19 -8.50 7.30 -2.95
N ASP A 20 -7.55 7.73 -3.79
CA ASP A 20 -7.54 7.46 -5.23
C ASP A 20 -7.24 5.98 -5.53
N LEU A 21 -6.57 5.29 -4.60
CA LEU A 21 -6.37 3.84 -4.66
C LEU A 21 -7.68 3.05 -4.68
N ASP A 22 -8.80 3.66 -4.28
CA ASP A 22 -10.13 3.04 -4.31
C ASP A 22 -10.11 1.63 -3.71
N VAL A 23 -9.46 1.51 -2.54
CA VAL A 23 -9.24 0.22 -1.87
C VAL A 23 -10.59 -0.42 -1.55
N LYS A 24 -10.86 -1.54 -2.18
CA LYS A 24 -12.11 -2.29 -2.09
C LYS A 24 -11.84 -3.74 -1.74
N ASN A 25 -12.77 -4.35 -1.01
CA ASN A 25 -12.75 -5.79 -0.82
C ASN A 25 -13.56 -6.42 -1.95
N ASP A 26 -12.96 -7.39 -2.63
CA ASP A 26 -13.64 -8.24 -3.59
C ASP A 26 -14.38 -9.34 -2.85
N PRO A 27 -15.73 -9.35 -2.85
CA PRO A 27 -16.51 -10.28 -2.04
C PRO A 27 -16.44 -11.72 -2.55
N GLU A 28 -16.04 -11.94 -3.80
CA GLU A 28 -15.98 -13.27 -4.42
C GLU A 28 -14.66 -13.98 -4.10
N THR A 29 -13.56 -13.22 -4.13
CA THR A 29 -12.21 -13.75 -3.90
C THR A 29 -11.69 -13.47 -2.50
N ASN A 30 -12.37 -12.64 -1.71
CA ASN A 30 -11.90 -12.09 -0.43
C ASN A 30 -10.54 -11.37 -0.55
N LYS A 31 -10.17 -10.97 -1.76
CA LYS A 31 -8.95 -10.20 -2.02
C LYS A 31 -9.22 -8.71 -1.93
N ILE A 32 -8.17 -7.95 -1.70
CA ILE A 32 -8.22 -6.50 -1.73
C ILE A 32 -7.91 -6.06 -3.15
N THR A 33 -8.83 -5.31 -3.74
CA THR A 33 -8.70 -4.70 -5.06
C THR A 33 -8.34 -3.24 -4.87
N ILE A 34 -7.37 -2.77 -5.65
CA ILE A 34 -6.90 -1.39 -5.64
C ILE A 34 -6.83 -0.90 -7.08
N ASN A 35 -6.87 0.41 -7.25
CA ASN A 35 -6.66 1.05 -8.54
C ASN A 35 -5.18 0.88 -8.95
N ALA A 36 -4.96 -0.04 -9.90
CA ALA A 36 -3.64 -0.34 -10.41
C ALA A 36 -2.99 0.85 -11.11
N GLU A 37 -3.78 1.75 -11.74
CA GLU A 37 -3.26 2.95 -12.41
C GLU A 37 -2.59 3.91 -11.40
N VAL A 38 -3.14 3.99 -10.20
CA VAL A 38 -2.63 4.84 -9.12
C VAL A 38 -1.32 4.29 -8.57
N ILE A 39 -1.26 2.98 -8.34
CA ILE A 39 -0.03 2.31 -7.95
C ILE A 39 1.03 2.45 -9.03
N ASP A 40 0.69 2.18 -10.28
CA ASP A 40 1.59 2.33 -11.43
C ASP A 40 2.15 3.75 -11.49
N HIS A 41 1.32 4.78 -11.37
CA HIS A 41 1.79 6.17 -11.40
C HIS A 41 2.76 6.48 -10.25
N VAL A 42 2.51 5.96 -9.05
CA VAL A 42 3.44 6.10 -7.92
C VAL A 42 4.75 5.36 -8.20
N LEU A 43 4.69 4.12 -8.69
CA LEU A 43 5.87 3.31 -9.00
C LEU A 43 6.72 3.99 -10.09
N VAL A 44 6.10 4.42 -11.19
CA VAL A 44 6.74 5.18 -12.28
C VAL A 44 7.39 6.46 -11.76
N SER A 45 6.69 7.23 -10.92
CA SER A 45 7.23 8.46 -10.30
C SER A 45 8.45 8.16 -9.42
N ASN A 46 8.48 6.99 -8.78
CA ASN A 46 9.60 6.55 -7.96
C ASN A 46 10.67 5.77 -8.75
N LYS A 47 10.48 5.58 -10.06
CA LYS A 47 11.33 4.75 -10.94
C LYS A 47 11.49 3.31 -10.42
N ILE A 48 10.41 2.79 -9.84
CA ILE A 48 10.31 1.40 -9.38
C ILE A 48 9.56 0.65 -10.47
N ASP A 49 10.14 -0.46 -10.94
CA ASP A 49 9.47 -1.33 -11.89
C ASP A 49 8.60 -2.32 -11.13
N ILE A 50 7.33 -2.48 -11.53
CA ILE A 50 6.41 -3.40 -10.85
C ILE A 50 6.87 -4.85 -10.99
N GLU A 51 7.61 -5.16 -12.05
CA GLU A 51 8.21 -6.49 -12.29
C GLU A 51 9.37 -6.79 -11.33
N GLU A 52 10.01 -5.76 -10.76
CA GLU A 52 11.08 -5.90 -9.76
C GLU A 52 10.53 -6.08 -8.34
N LEU A 53 9.21 -5.94 -8.17
CA LEU A 53 8.54 -6.16 -6.89
C LEU A 53 8.27 -7.65 -6.71
N ASP A 54 9.00 -8.27 -5.78
CA ASP A 54 8.83 -9.67 -5.41
C ASP A 54 7.48 -9.88 -4.70
N GLY A 55 6.42 -10.07 -5.49
CA GLY A 55 5.11 -10.60 -5.09
C GLY A 55 4.18 -9.69 -4.27
N GLU A 56 2.95 -10.20 -4.05
CA GLU A 56 1.83 -9.58 -3.30
C GLU A 56 2.27 -8.98 -1.94
N GLY A 57 3.33 -9.52 -1.31
CA GLY A 57 3.86 -9.03 -0.02
C GLY A 57 4.52 -7.65 -0.08
N PHE A 58 5.15 -7.30 -1.20
CA PHE A 58 5.75 -5.97 -1.36
C PHE A 58 4.67 -4.89 -1.47
N LEU A 59 3.66 -5.14 -2.30
CA LEU A 59 2.53 -4.23 -2.49
C LEU A 59 1.79 -3.99 -1.17
N GLY A 60 1.59 -5.01 -0.34
CA GLY A 60 1.01 -4.84 1.00
C GLY A 60 1.82 -3.89 1.89
N SER A 61 3.15 -3.97 1.82
CA SER A 61 4.05 -3.07 2.57
C SER A 61 4.01 -1.63 2.06
N ILE A 62 3.92 -1.42 0.74
CA ILE A 62 3.71 -0.08 0.14
C ILE A 62 2.39 0.50 0.64
N LEU A 63 1.31 -0.26 0.51
CA LEU A 63 -0.04 0.19 0.87
C LEU A 63 -0.11 0.59 2.34
N LEU A 64 0.45 -0.22 3.24
CA LEU A 64 0.53 0.13 4.66
C LEU A 64 1.35 1.39 4.92
N SER A 65 2.54 1.50 4.33
CA SER A 65 3.40 2.68 4.51
C SER A 65 2.72 3.95 4.00
N TRP A 66 1.99 3.87 2.90
CA TRP A 66 1.22 4.99 2.36
C TRP A 66 0.02 5.30 3.26
N TYR A 67 -0.70 4.29 3.73
CA TYR A 67 -1.82 4.47 4.65
C TYR A 67 -1.39 5.11 5.98
N GLU A 68 -0.23 4.74 6.53
CA GLU A 68 0.31 5.38 7.73
C GLU A 68 0.66 6.86 7.49
N GLN A 69 1.22 7.19 6.32
CA GLN A 69 1.45 8.59 5.94
C GLN A 69 0.15 9.37 5.76
N TRP A 70 -0.89 8.75 5.18
CA TRP A 70 -2.22 9.33 5.04
C TRP A 70 -2.85 9.64 6.41
N LEU A 71 -2.80 8.70 7.34
CA LEU A 71 -3.27 8.91 8.71
C LEU A 71 -2.48 10.01 9.43
N ALA A 72 -1.14 10.04 9.27
CA ALA A 72 -0.29 11.07 9.84
C ALA A 72 -0.58 12.48 9.28
N ALA A 73 -1.06 12.56 8.03
CA ALA A 73 -1.51 13.80 7.40
C ALA A 73 -2.93 14.23 7.82
N GLY A 74 -3.60 13.49 8.71
CA GLY A 74 -4.97 13.76 9.14
C GLY A 74 -6.05 13.13 8.25
N GLY A 75 -5.66 12.18 7.42
CA GLY A 75 -6.56 11.40 6.57
C GLY A 75 -7.49 10.47 7.35
N GLU A 76 -8.62 10.10 6.73
CA GLU A 76 -9.60 9.20 7.34
C GLU A 76 -9.14 7.74 7.35
N SER A 77 -9.55 7.02 8.41
CA SER A 77 -9.31 5.59 8.55
C SER A 77 -10.05 4.79 7.50
N ASN A 78 -9.39 3.79 6.92
CA ASN A 78 -9.99 2.84 5.99
C ASN A 78 -10.10 1.45 6.65
N PRO A 79 -11.31 0.88 6.80
CA PRO A 79 -11.51 -0.38 7.51
C PRO A 79 -10.77 -1.57 6.88
N ILE A 80 -10.57 -1.58 5.56
CA ILE A 80 -9.82 -2.62 4.86
C ILE A 80 -8.34 -2.54 5.21
N MET A 81 -7.79 -1.32 5.24
CA MET A 81 -6.39 -1.10 5.64
C MET A 81 -6.16 -1.37 7.11
N GLU A 82 -7.12 -1.04 7.97
CA GLU A 82 -7.04 -1.36 9.40
C GLU A 82 -7.07 -2.88 9.65
N GLN A 83 -7.86 -3.62 8.86
CA GLN A 83 -7.85 -5.08 8.86
C GLN A 83 -6.47 -5.60 8.41
N MET A 84 -5.98 -5.15 7.25
CA MET A 84 -4.68 -5.58 6.71
C MET A 84 -3.52 -5.28 7.70
N ARG A 85 -3.54 -4.11 8.34
CA ARG A 85 -2.60 -3.72 9.40
C ARG A 85 -2.66 -4.67 10.60
N SER A 86 -3.87 -5.03 11.02
CA SER A 86 -4.09 -5.95 12.14
C SER A 86 -3.61 -7.37 11.81
N GLU A 87 -3.84 -7.85 10.59
CA GLU A 87 -3.36 -9.17 10.16
C GLU A 87 -1.85 -9.25 10.11
N ILE A 88 -1.18 -8.21 9.59
CA ILE A 88 0.29 -8.14 9.55
C ILE A 88 0.87 -8.01 10.96
N ALA A 89 0.25 -7.22 11.83
CA ALA A 89 0.65 -7.10 13.23
C ALA A 89 0.41 -8.39 14.06
N ALA A 90 -0.46 -9.29 13.61
CA ALA A 90 -0.67 -10.59 14.25
C ALA A 90 0.33 -11.67 13.81
N LEU A 91 1.09 -11.42 12.74
CA LEU A 91 2.10 -12.33 12.19
C LEU A 91 3.52 -12.10 12.77
N VAL A 92 3.72 -11.07 13.60
CA VAL A 92 5.00 -10.71 14.25
C VAL A 92 5.09 -11.18 15.70
#